data_AF-A0A0R1UDH7-F1
#
_entry.id   AF-A0A0R1UDH7-F1
#
_cell.length_a   1.000
_cell.length_b   1.000
_cell.length_c   1.000
_cell.angle_alpha   90.00
_cell.angle_beta   90.00
_cell.angle_gamma   90.00
#
_symmetry.space_group_name_H-M   'P 1'
#
loop_
_entity.id
_entity.type
_entity.pdbx_description
1 polymer ?
#
loop_
_entity_poly.entity_id
_entity_poly.type
_entity_poly.pdbx_seq_one_letter_code
_entity_poly.pdbx_strand_id
1 'polypeptide(L)'
;MGPPGLADFSFFSGANHNFSADAFRCKRKYGKIRLLNNGHKEEETMPLVHIELLEGRTPEQLKGLVQDVTAAIAKNANVPEERIHIVLSEMKPDHYAVGGTLKSEG
;
A
#
# COMPACT_ATOMS: atom_id res chain seq x y z
N MET A 1 -69.94 -21.75 17.71
CA MET A 1 -69.28 -21.77 16.40
C MET A 1 -68.63 -20.40 16.19
N GLY A 2 -67.31 -20.30 16.39
CA GLY A 2 -66.57 -19.06 16.13
C GLY A 2 -66.02 -19.06 14.71
N PRO A 3 -66.05 -17.94 13.97
CA PRO A 3 -65.44 -17.86 12.65
C PRO A 3 -63.91 -17.73 12.75
N PRO A 4 -63.16 -18.31 11.79
CA PRO A 4 -61.70 -18.25 11.72
C PRO A 4 -61.21 -17.03 10.92
N GLY A 5 -60.03 -16.53 11.32
CA GLY A 5 -58.98 -16.01 10.44
C GLY A 5 -59.25 -14.75 9.61
N LEU A 6 -58.48 -13.69 9.89
CA LEU A 6 -57.51 -13.06 8.98
C LEU A 6 -57.05 -11.74 9.60
N ALA A 7 -55.75 -11.61 9.82
CA ALA A 7 -55.13 -10.38 10.25
C ALA A 7 -55.04 -9.42 9.06
N ASP A 8 -55.80 -8.33 9.11
CA ASP A 8 -55.67 -7.21 8.18
C ASP A 8 -54.49 -6.33 8.62
N PHE A 9 -53.41 -6.44 7.86
CA PHE A 9 -52.22 -5.60 7.96
C PHE A 9 -52.50 -4.29 7.21
N SER A 10 -53.03 -3.30 7.93
CA SER A 10 -53.10 -1.94 7.46
C SER A 10 -52.52 -1.00 8.52
N PHE A 11 -51.61 -0.14 8.05
CA PHE A 11 -51.44 1.22 8.55
C PHE A 11 -50.51 1.43 9.75
N PHE A 12 -49.20 1.47 9.48
CA PHE A 12 -48.35 2.52 10.07
C PHE A 12 -47.54 3.20 8.96
N SER A 13 -48.08 4.33 8.53
CA SER A 13 -47.35 5.37 7.82
C SER A 13 -46.36 6.03 8.78
N GLY A 14 -45.13 6.27 8.31
CA GLY A 14 -44.28 7.35 8.82
C GLY A 14 -42.99 6.93 9.51
N ALA A 15 -41.91 6.76 8.72
CA ALA A 15 -40.55 7.09 9.16
C ALA A 15 -39.61 7.34 7.96
N ASN A 16 -39.25 8.61 7.80
CA ASN A 16 -37.97 9.14 7.28
C ASN A 16 -37.35 8.53 6.02
N HIS A 17 -37.73 9.10 4.87
CA HIS A 17 -36.90 9.05 3.66
C HIS A 17 -35.75 10.06 3.78
N ASN A 18 -34.60 9.61 4.30
CA ASN A 18 -33.34 10.32 4.08
C ASN A 18 -32.66 9.75 2.82
N PHE A 19 -32.81 10.50 1.73
CA PHE A 19 -31.83 10.70 0.65
C PHE A 19 -30.97 9.48 0.27
N SER A 20 -31.59 8.55 -0.46
CA SER A 20 -30.87 7.54 -1.22
C SER A 20 -30.51 8.10 -2.60
N ALA A 21 -29.20 8.03 -2.90
CA ALA A 21 -28.63 7.87 -4.24
C ALA A 21 -28.73 9.04 -5.22
N ASP A 22 -27.93 10.10 -5.04
CA ASP A 22 -27.62 11.02 -6.15
C ASP A 22 -26.22 11.66 -6.10
N ALA A 23 -25.21 10.95 -5.57
CA ALA A 23 -23.84 11.47 -5.52
C ALA A 23 -22.75 10.41 -5.72
N PHE A 24 -22.84 9.58 -6.77
CA PHE A 24 -21.69 8.75 -7.17
C PHE A 24 -21.52 8.69 -8.70
N ARG A 25 -21.41 9.85 -9.32
CA ARG A 25 -20.85 9.98 -10.67
C ARG A 25 -19.86 11.14 -10.73
N CYS A 26 -18.73 10.98 -10.04
CA CYS A 26 -17.52 11.74 -10.34
C CYS A 26 -16.38 10.74 -10.52
N LYS A 27 -16.01 10.49 -11.78
CA LYS A 27 -14.79 9.77 -12.14
C LYS A 27 -13.60 10.61 -11.65
N ARG A 28 -13.09 10.30 -10.46
CA ARG A 28 -11.80 10.80 -9.99
C ARG A 28 -10.69 9.99 -10.63
N LYS A 29 -9.99 10.63 -11.55
CA LYS A 29 -8.84 10.11 -12.31
C LYS A 29 -7.61 9.83 -11.43
N TYR A 30 -7.63 10.26 -10.17
CA TYR A 30 -6.74 9.85 -9.08
C TYR A 30 -7.54 9.90 -7.76
N GLY A 31 -7.41 8.89 -6.90
CA GLY A 31 -8.02 8.89 -5.56
C GLY A 31 -9.39 8.20 -5.48
N LYS A 32 -9.38 6.87 -5.50
CA LYS A 32 -10.47 6.06 -4.95
C LYS A 32 -10.39 6.18 -3.43
N ILE A 33 -11.01 7.21 -2.85
CA ILE A 33 -11.30 7.20 -1.40
C ILE A 33 -12.28 6.07 -1.19
N ARG A 34 -11.78 4.96 -0.68
CA ARG A 34 -12.56 3.90 -0.07
C ARG A 34 -13.01 4.45 1.28
N LEU A 35 -14.30 4.68 1.45
CA LEU A 35 -14.86 5.04 2.74
C LEU A 35 -14.68 3.82 3.66
N LEU A 36 -13.79 3.94 4.65
CA LEU A 36 -13.51 2.89 5.62
C LEU A 36 -14.62 2.85 6.67
N ASN A 37 -15.67 2.08 6.39
CA ASN A 37 -16.57 1.56 7.41
C ASN A 37 -16.06 0.16 7.80
N ASN A 38 -15.49 0.07 9.00
CA ASN A 38 -14.97 -1.11 9.75
C ASN A 38 -13.45 -1.06 9.99
N GLY A 39 -13.07 -1.26 11.26
CA GLY A 39 -11.76 -0.96 11.82
C GLY A 39 -10.55 -1.57 11.11
N HIS A 40 -9.58 -0.70 10.84
CA HIS A 40 -8.15 -0.90 10.57
C HIS A 40 -7.70 -1.60 9.25
N LYS A 41 -6.68 -0.94 8.62
CA LYS A 41 -5.60 -1.43 7.73
C LYS A 41 -5.78 -1.41 6.19
N GLU A 42 -5.64 -0.24 5.55
CA GLU A 42 -5.21 -0.14 4.13
C GLU A 42 -4.08 0.89 3.90
N GLU A 43 -3.37 1.28 4.96
CA GLU A 43 -2.12 2.06 4.88
C GLU A 43 -0.95 1.24 5.46
N GLU A 44 -1.03 -0.10 5.35
CA GLU A 44 0.05 -0.99 5.78
C GLU A 44 1.15 -0.99 4.71
N THR A 45 2.02 0.00 4.91
CA THR A 45 3.43 0.11 4.57
C THR A 45 3.78 -0.05 3.10
N MET A 46 4.18 1.06 2.47
CA MET A 46 4.96 1.11 1.24
C MET A 46 6.44 1.17 1.66
N PRO A 47 7.15 0.03 1.78
CA PRO A 47 8.51 0.04 2.28
C PRO A 47 9.41 0.63 1.20
N LEU A 48 10.04 1.76 1.51
CA LEU A 48 11.05 2.40 0.68
C LEU A 48 12.43 2.06 1.26
N VAL A 49 13.27 1.44 0.45
CA VAL A 49 14.64 1.04 0.83
C VAL A 49 15.62 1.79 -0.05
N HIS A 50 16.60 2.41 0.59
CA HIS A 50 17.75 2.99 -0.08
C HIS A 50 18.95 2.07 0.11
N ILE A 51 19.52 1.62 -1.00
CA ILE A 51 20.74 0.83 -1.00
C ILE A 51 21.83 1.69 -1.63
N GLU A 52 22.78 2.10 -0.80
CA GLU A 52 23.96 2.85 -1.22
C GLU A 52 25.17 1.92 -1.20
N LEU A 53 25.90 1.88 -2.31
CA LEU A 53 27.09 1.04 -2.47
C LEU A 53 28.08 1.72 -3.40
N LEU A 54 29.35 1.29 -3.35
CA LEU A 54 30.33 1.73 -4.33
C LEU A 54 30.03 1.10 -5.71
N GLU A 55 30.38 1.81 -6.77
CA GLU A 55 30.28 1.31 -8.15
C GLU A 55 31.20 0.09 -8.39
N GLY A 56 30.99 -0.61 -9.50
CA GLY A 56 31.83 -1.73 -9.94
C GLY A 56 31.22 -3.12 -9.76
N ARG A 57 29.90 -3.20 -9.55
CA ARG A 57 29.15 -4.45 -9.48
C ARG A 57 28.57 -4.73 -10.86
N THR A 58 28.40 -6.00 -11.23
CA THR A 58 27.79 -6.32 -12.53
C THR A 58 26.26 -6.12 -12.48
N PRO A 59 25.61 -5.87 -13.63
CA PRO A 59 24.16 -5.75 -13.68
C PRO A 59 23.42 -6.97 -13.10
N GLU A 60 23.96 -8.17 -13.28
CA GLU A 60 23.42 -9.42 -12.75
C GLU A 60 23.48 -9.46 -11.22
N GLN A 61 24.57 -8.98 -10.63
CA GLN A 61 24.73 -8.89 -9.18
C GLN A 61 23.75 -7.88 -8.57
N LEU A 62 23.58 -6.72 -9.21
CA LEU A 62 22.61 -5.71 -8.77
C LEU A 62 21.18 -6.24 -8.85
N LYS A 63 20.84 -6.96 -9.93
CA LYS A 63 19.54 -7.61 -10.07
C LYS A 63 19.28 -8.65 -8.98
N GLY A 64 20.27 -9.51 -8.69
CA GLY A 64 20.18 -10.49 -7.62
C GLY A 64 19.97 -9.83 -6.25
N LEU A 65 20.73 -8.78 -5.94
CA LEU A 65 20.60 -8.02 -4.71
C LEU A 65 19.18 -7.46 -4.51
N VAL A 66 18.61 -6.83 -5.55
CA VAL A 66 17.25 -6.27 -5.49
C VAL A 66 16.21 -7.36 -5.25
N GLN A 67 16.35 -8.51 -5.91
CA GLN A 67 15.44 -9.65 -5.74
C GLN A 67 15.49 -10.20 -4.31
N ASP A 68 16.69 -10.44 -3.78
CA ASP A 68 16.88 -11.03 -2.46
C ASP A 68 16.38 -10.09 -1.35
N VAL A 69 16.65 -8.79 -1.46
CA VAL A 69 16.18 -7.79 -0.49
C VAL A 69 14.65 -7.68 -0.53
N THR A 70 14.05 -7.68 -1.73
CA THR A 70 12.58 -7.63 -1.88
C THR A 70 11.93 -8.85 -1.23
N ALA A 71 12.44 -10.06 -1.50
CA ALA A 71 11.94 -11.30 -0.92
C ALA A 71 12.09 -11.33 0.61
N ALA A 72 13.23 -10.85 1.13
CA ALA A 72 13.45 -10.76 2.57
C ALA A 72 12.46 -9.82 3.27
N ILE A 73 12.15 -8.67 2.64
CA ILE A 73 11.18 -7.72 3.19
C ILE A 73 9.77 -8.29 3.10
N ALA A 74 9.38 -8.84 1.95
CA ALA A 74 8.06 -9.44 1.76
C ALA A 74 7.80 -10.54 2.80
N LYS A 75 8.79 -11.42 3.02
CA LYS A 75 8.72 -12.51 3.99
C LYS A 75 8.57 -12.03 5.44
N ASN A 76 9.35 -11.03 5.86
CA ASN A 76 9.43 -10.64 7.28
C ASN A 76 8.45 -9.53 7.67
N ALA A 77 8.15 -8.62 6.75
CA ALA A 77 7.19 -7.53 6.98
C ALA A 77 5.75 -7.93 6.59
N ASN A 78 5.55 -9.09 5.97
CA ASN A 78 4.26 -9.57 5.48
C ASN A 78 3.59 -8.57 4.52
N VAL A 79 4.40 -7.98 3.63
CA VAL A 79 3.99 -7.00 2.62
C VAL A 79 4.13 -7.62 1.24
N PRO A 80 3.14 -7.45 0.33
CA PRO A 80 3.27 -7.92 -1.04
C PRO A 80 4.41 -7.21 -1.79
N GLU A 81 5.13 -7.94 -2.63
CA GLU A 81 6.34 -7.46 -3.32
C GLU A 81 6.07 -6.20 -4.16
N GLU A 82 4.87 -6.08 -4.74
CA GLU A 82 4.48 -4.96 -5.60
C GLU A 82 4.41 -3.62 -4.87
N ARG A 83 4.45 -3.61 -3.53
CA ARG A 83 4.48 -2.39 -2.71
C ARG A 83 5.88 -2.01 -2.25
N ILE A 84 6.88 -2.84 -2.51
CA ILE A 84 8.26 -2.64 -2.06
C ILE A 84 9.00 -1.82 -3.11
N HIS A 85 9.56 -0.69 -2.70
CA HIS A 85 10.29 0.21 -3.56
C HIS A 85 11.76 0.24 -3.13
N ILE A 86 12.67 -0.05 -4.06
CA ILE A 86 14.10 -0.03 -3.81
C ILE A 86 14.76 1.03 -4.71
N VAL A 87 15.49 1.94 -4.09
CA VAL A 87 16.35 2.92 -4.77
C VAL A 87 17.78 2.46 -4.60
N LEU A 88 18.45 2.20 -5.72
CA LEU A 88 19.84 1.79 -5.76
C LEU A 88 20.71 2.98 -6.16
N SER A 89 21.72 3.30 -5.36
CA SER A 89 22.65 4.40 -5.60
C SER A 89 24.08 3.88 -5.59
N GLU A 90 24.73 3.96 -6.74
CA GLU A 90 26.14 3.62 -6.91
C GLU A 90 27.01 4.87 -6.76
N MET A 91 27.89 4.85 -5.77
CA MET A 91 28.78 5.95 -5.43
C MET A 91 30.16 5.70 -6.02
N LYS A 92 30.75 6.75 -6.59
CA LYS A 92 32.15 6.72 -7.01
C LYS A 92 33.07 6.64 -5.79
N PRO A 93 34.17 5.88 -5.83
CA PRO A 93 35.14 5.82 -4.73
C PRO A 93 35.71 7.18 -4.33
N ASP A 94 35.83 8.11 -5.30
CA ASP A 94 36.29 9.48 -5.07
C ASP A 94 35.28 10.38 -4.34
N HIS A 95 34.02 9.95 -4.24
CA HIS A 95 32.94 10.73 -3.62
C HIS A 95 32.48 10.13 -2.29
N TYR A 96 33.11 9.05 -1.84
CA TYR A 96 32.75 8.35 -0.62
C TYR A 96 33.97 8.19 0.29
N ALA A 97 33.87 8.68 1.53
CA ALA A 97 34.95 8.67 2.50
C ALA A 97 34.57 7.91 3.77
N VAL A 98 35.56 7.28 4.39
CA VAL A 98 35.40 6.67 5.72
C VAL A 98 36.57 7.14 6.58
N GLY A 99 36.27 7.73 7.75
CA GLY A 99 37.30 8.21 8.66
C GLY A 99 38.13 9.39 8.12
N GLY A 100 37.60 10.16 7.18
CA GLY A 100 38.30 11.30 6.57
C GLY A 100 39.19 10.96 5.37
N THR A 101 39.24 9.70 4.94
CA THR A 101 39.99 9.25 3.76
C THR A 101 39.01 8.82 2.67
N LEU A 102 39.22 9.30 1.44
CA LEU A 102 38.42 8.86 0.29
C LEU A 102 38.67 7.38 0.02
N LYS A 103 37.65 6.65 -0.43
CA LYS A 103 37.82 5.23 -0.78
C LYS A 103 38.71 5.01 -2.00
N SER A 104 38.98 6.03 -2.79
CA SER A 104 39.97 5.97 -3.86
C SER A 104 41.41 6.16 -3.41
N GLU A 105 41.65 6.68 -2.21
CA GLU A 105 43.00 6.94 -1.68
C GLU A 105 43.59 5.75 -0.91
N GLY A 106 42.81 4.67 -0.72
CA GLY A 106 43.17 3.49 0.06
C GLY A 106 43.27 2.21 -0.74
#